data_AF-A0A9W4MPE1-F1
#
_entry.id   AF-A0A9W4MPE1-F1
#
_cell.length_a   1.000
_cell.length_b   1.000
_cell.length_c   1.000
_cell.angle_alpha   90.00
_cell.angle_beta   90.00
_cell.angle_gamma   90.00
#
_symmetry.space_group_name_H-M   'P 1'
#
loop_
_entity.id
_entity.type
_entity.pdbx_description
1 polymer ?
#
loop_
_entity_poly.entity_id
_entity_poly.type
_entity_poly.pdbx_seq_one_letter_code
_entity_poly.pdbx_strand_id
1 'polypeptide(L)'
;MRLTSPYFPSPPGPLSYPPALSLGDHSTLAGSCHHFDNMNHTRSFASCAQVLRQVFIAPTRTSRVGILPLKSLRNDVQFRSFQQSHRLQLKEYRPPIVQAPRNEAIGAPFIHIVNEEGSLGPKIPLLDALDTFDRNESFLVQVRAATEDMPPICKIHNKKEHQKAQKLFEKAARANKSSTKQVELNWAIDAHDLSHRLKQLQKFLEKDHKVEIVLTTKRRKRNPTVPEIKHVVQSVLDTIQAAGARQTKEPEGELGKQLKFVAKRTKQVPGQQKTGEQAKSDIDAKAEENTEAKQEGEN
;
A
#
# COMPACT_ATOMS: atom_id res chain seq x y z
N MET A 1 42.69 -10.73 35.47
CA MET A 1 41.55 -10.56 34.54
C MET A 1 41.22 -9.06 34.45
N ARG A 2 41.62 -8.38 33.36
CA ARG A 2 41.25 -6.99 33.08
C ARG A 2 40.33 -7.00 31.86
N LEU A 3 39.10 -6.51 32.01
CA LEU A 3 38.10 -6.43 30.95
C LEU A 3 38.41 -5.23 30.06
N THR A 4 38.57 -5.48 28.76
CA THR A 4 38.76 -4.47 27.72
C THR A 4 37.41 -3.94 27.25
N SER A 5 37.25 -2.62 27.25
CA SER A 5 36.07 -1.90 26.79
C SER A 5 36.07 -1.80 25.25
N PRO A 6 34.94 -2.02 24.55
CA PRO A 6 34.89 -1.85 23.10
C PRO A 6 34.72 -0.37 22.70
N TYR A 7 35.66 0.08 21.86
CA TYR A 7 35.71 1.41 21.26
C TYR A 7 34.68 1.54 20.12
N PHE A 8 33.76 2.50 20.23
CA PHE A 8 32.80 2.85 19.18
C PHE A 8 33.33 4.06 18.38
N PRO A 9 33.50 3.98 17.05
CA PRO A 9 33.90 5.13 16.25
C PRO A 9 32.71 6.08 16.03
N SER A 10 32.96 7.38 16.19
CA SER A 10 32.01 8.48 16.00
C SER A 10 31.72 8.76 14.51
N PRO A 11 30.53 9.30 14.18
CA PRO A 11 30.14 9.58 12.80
C PRO A 11 30.83 10.84 12.23
N PRO A 12 31.10 10.88 10.91
CA PRO A 12 31.72 12.04 10.26
C PRO A 12 30.76 13.24 10.17
N GLY A 13 31.31 14.43 10.43
CA GLY A 13 30.58 15.70 10.40
C GLY A 13 30.19 16.17 9.00
N PRO A 14 29.28 17.16 8.89
CA PRO A 14 28.70 17.58 7.62
C PRO A 14 29.68 18.39 6.75
N LEU A 15 29.71 18.05 5.47
CA LEU A 15 30.50 18.71 4.44
C LEU A 15 29.93 20.10 4.10
N SER A 16 30.81 21.09 4.09
CA SER A 16 30.57 22.47 3.67
C SER A 16 30.40 22.56 2.14
N TYR A 17 29.27 23.11 1.67
CA TYR A 17 29.08 23.45 0.26
C TYR A 17 29.55 24.88 -0.05
N PRO A 18 30.14 25.14 -1.23
CA PRO A 18 30.57 26.47 -1.65
C PRO A 18 29.41 27.37 -2.12
N PRO A 19 29.58 28.71 -2.10
CA PRO A 19 28.52 29.67 -2.44
C PRO A 19 28.29 29.82 -3.95
N ALA A 20 27.02 30.08 -4.30
CA ALA A 20 26.54 30.24 -5.66
C ALA A 20 27.04 31.55 -6.33
N LEU A 21 27.41 31.42 -7.61
CA LEU A 21 27.84 32.47 -8.52
C LEU A 21 26.74 33.49 -8.82
N SER A 22 27.10 34.78 -8.82
CA SER A 22 26.26 35.91 -9.21
C SER A 22 26.11 35.99 -10.73
N LEU A 23 24.89 36.17 -11.21
CA LEU A 23 24.57 36.53 -12.60
C LEU A 23 24.18 38.00 -12.65
N GLY A 24 24.83 38.70 -13.58
CA GLY A 24 24.84 40.15 -13.71
C GLY A 24 23.60 40.76 -14.35
N ASP A 25 23.54 42.08 -14.16
CA ASP A 25 22.52 43.00 -14.62
C ASP A 25 22.51 43.19 -16.13
N HIS A 26 21.30 43.23 -16.72
CA HIS A 26 21.05 43.95 -17.96
C HIS A 26 19.73 44.72 -17.85
N SER A 27 19.88 46.04 -17.81
CA SER A 27 18.86 47.02 -18.13
C SER A 27 18.46 46.90 -19.61
N THR A 28 17.21 47.19 -19.98
CA THR A 28 16.79 48.38 -20.78
C THR A 28 15.30 48.27 -21.22
N LEU A 29 14.66 49.44 -21.28
CA LEU A 29 13.54 49.91 -22.11
C LEU A 29 12.08 49.86 -21.61
N ALA A 30 11.53 51.06 -21.66
CA ALA A 30 10.17 51.49 -21.37
C ALA A 30 9.19 51.22 -22.52
N GLY A 31 7.90 51.16 -22.18
CA GLY A 31 6.78 51.21 -23.11
C GLY A 31 5.48 51.49 -22.37
N SER A 32 4.97 52.73 -22.51
CA SER A 32 3.64 53.18 -22.08
C SER A 32 2.55 52.61 -22.99
N CYS A 33 1.34 52.34 -22.47
CA CYS A 33 0.04 52.52 -23.15
C CYS A 33 -1.17 52.18 -22.22
N HIS A 34 -1.92 53.22 -21.86
CA HIS A 34 -3.39 53.36 -21.82
C HIS A 34 -4.38 52.20 -21.48
N HIS A 35 -5.18 52.49 -20.43
CA HIS A 35 -6.66 52.54 -20.38
C HIS A 35 -7.51 51.32 -19.93
N PHE A 36 -8.31 51.61 -18.89
CA PHE A 36 -9.71 51.24 -18.60
C PHE A 36 -10.13 50.02 -17.74
N ASP A 37 -10.91 50.39 -16.72
CA ASP A 37 -12.05 49.74 -16.05
C ASP A 37 -11.89 48.66 -14.96
N ASN A 38 -12.02 49.13 -13.71
CA ASN A 38 -13.13 48.85 -12.79
C ASN A 38 -13.63 47.40 -12.66
N MET A 39 -13.44 46.78 -11.49
CA MET A 39 -14.56 46.34 -10.64
C MET A 39 -14.09 45.68 -9.34
N ASN A 40 -14.67 46.19 -8.26
CA ASN A 40 -14.63 45.72 -6.88
C ASN A 40 -14.77 44.19 -6.78
N HIS A 41 -13.87 43.53 -6.04
CA HIS A 41 -14.16 42.43 -5.11
C HIS A 41 -12.99 42.34 -4.11
N THR A 42 -13.13 43.04 -2.97
CA THR A 42 -12.22 42.96 -1.82
C THR A 42 -12.44 41.64 -1.07
N ARG A 43 -11.83 40.56 -1.55
CA ARG A 43 -11.47 39.43 -0.69
C ARG A 43 -10.00 39.57 -0.31
N SER A 44 -9.80 39.99 0.93
CA SER A 44 -8.51 40.11 1.60
C SER A 44 -7.69 38.82 1.47
N PHE A 45 -6.78 38.77 0.51
CA PHE A 45 -5.65 37.85 0.54
C PHE A 45 -4.55 38.54 1.32
N ALA A 46 -4.44 38.25 2.62
CA ALA A 46 -3.26 38.62 3.39
C ALA A 46 -2.05 38.00 2.69
N SER A 47 -1.15 38.87 2.20
CA SER A 47 0.06 38.45 1.50
C SER A 47 0.89 37.52 2.39
N CYS A 48 1.40 36.41 1.84
CA CYS A 48 2.26 35.47 2.57
C CYS A 48 3.46 36.18 3.25
N ALA A 49 3.88 37.33 2.72
CA ALA A 49 4.91 38.18 3.32
C ALA A 49 4.51 38.80 4.67
N GLN A 50 3.23 39.14 4.87
CA GLN A 50 2.73 39.69 6.16
C GLN A 50 2.65 38.60 7.24
N VAL A 51 2.34 37.36 6.86
CA VAL A 51 2.29 36.23 7.81
C VAL A 51 3.68 35.84 8.29
N LEU A 52 4.69 35.89 7.40
CA LEU A 52 6.08 35.57 7.77
C LEU A 52 6.74 36.60 8.69
N ARG A 53 6.31 37.88 8.63
CA ARG A 53 6.82 38.92 9.54
C ARG A 53 6.41 38.74 11.01
N GLN A 54 5.37 37.94 11.29
CA GLN A 54 4.91 37.68 12.67
C GLN A 54 5.58 36.48 13.35
N VAL A 55 6.37 35.68 12.62
CA VAL A 55 7.00 34.48 13.18
C VAL A 55 8.46 34.74 13.62
N PHE A 56 9.10 35.82 13.15
CA PHE A 56 10.55 36.03 13.35
C PHE A 56 10.97 37.44 13.80
N ILE A 57 10.12 38.19 14.50
CA ILE A 57 10.56 39.41 15.20
C ILE A 57 10.11 39.31 16.67
N ALA A 58 11.08 39.15 17.57
CA ALA A 58 10.84 39.23 19.00
C ALA A 58 10.27 40.63 19.35
N PRO A 59 9.15 40.74 20.07
CA PRO A 59 8.63 42.05 20.43
C PRO A 59 9.57 42.71 21.44
N THR A 60 10.19 43.82 21.03
CA THR A 60 10.94 44.69 21.95
C THR A 60 10.01 45.24 23.01
N ARG A 61 10.38 44.98 24.26
CA ARG A 61 9.73 45.37 25.51
C ARG A 61 9.55 46.89 25.58
N THR A 62 8.35 47.39 25.28
CA THR A 62 7.95 48.76 25.63
C THR A 62 7.21 48.74 26.97
N SER A 63 7.84 49.28 28.01
CA SER A 63 7.20 49.55 29.30
C SER A 63 6.28 50.76 29.18
N ARG A 64 4.97 50.54 29.20
CA ARG A 64 4.02 51.54 29.68
C ARG A 64 3.16 50.89 30.74
N VAL A 65 3.28 51.41 31.96
CA VAL A 65 2.48 51.04 33.12
C VAL A 65 1.08 51.60 32.89
N GLY A 66 0.15 50.72 32.57
CA GLY A 66 -1.28 51.01 32.58
C GLY A 66 -1.95 49.98 33.48
N ILE A 67 -2.41 50.43 34.64
CA ILE A 67 -3.17 49.59 35.58
C ILE A 67 -4.57 49.43 34.98
N LEU A 68 -4.89 48.24 34.50
CA LEU A 68 -6.26 47.83 34.16
C LEU A 68 -6.65 46.64 35.04
N PRO A 69 -7.91 46.58 35.53
CA PRO A 69 -8.32 45.60 36.52
C PRO A 69 -8.33 44.19 35.91
N LEU A 70 -7.73 43.25 36.65
CA LEU A 70 -7.76 41.81 36.39
C LEU A 70 -9.20 41.28 36.42
N LYS A 71 -9.88 41.29 35.27
CA LYS A 71 -10.95 40.33 35.02
C LYS A 71 -10.26 39.01 34.72
N SER A 72 -10.37 38.07 35.65
CA SER A 72 -10.03 36.66 35.52
C SER A 72 -10.67 36.07 34.26
N LEU A 73 -9.99 36.16 33.12
CA LEU A 73 -10.19 35.22 32.04
C LEU A 73 -9.59 33.91 32.52
N ARG A 74 -10.43 33.05 33.12
CA ARG A 74 -10.25 31.61 33.06
C ARG A 74 -10.30 31.24 31.58
N ASN A 75 -9.16 31.38 30.92
CA ASN A 75 -8.91 30.67 29.69
C ASN A 75 -8.76 29.22 30.12
N ASP A 76 -9.89 28.51 30.12
CA ASP A 76 -9.86 27.08 29.80
C ASP A 76 -9.16 26.99 28.46
N VAL A 77 -7.85 26.77 28.52
CA VAL A 77 -7.07 26.28 27.39
C VAL A 77 -7.67 24.91 27.11
N GLN A 78 -8.73 24.92 26.31
CA GLN A 78 -9.25 23.74 25.62
C GLN A 78 -8.04 23.23 24.86
N PHE A 79 -7.33 22.28 25.47
CA PHE A 79 -6.30 21.50 24.84
C PHE A 79 -7.03 20.86 23.67
N ARG A 80 -6.94 21.48 22.49
CA ARG A 80 -7.29 20.84 21.23
C ARG A 80 -6.33 19.66 21.21
N SER A 81 -6.80 18.52 21.70
CA SER A 81 -6.12 17.26 21.54
C SER A 81 -5.95 17.15 20.04
N PHE A 82 -4.72 17.41 19.61
CA PHE A 82 -4.30 17.21 18.25
C PHE A 82 -4.57 15.74 18.04
N GLN A 83 -5.73 15.43 17.44
CA GLN A 83 -6.10 14.10 17.00
C GLN A 83 -4.85 13.58 16.32
N GLN A 84 -4.25 12.53 16.89
CA GLN A 84 -3.03 11.91 16.40
C GLN A 84 -3.13 11.87 14.88
N SER A 85 -2.42 12.78 14.23
CA SER A 85 -2.38 12.84 12.78
C SER A 85 -1.93 11.45 12.36
N HIS A 86 -2.77 10.77 11.57
CA HIS A 86 -2.57 9.42 11.07
C HIS A 86 -1.08 9.12 11.02
N ARG A 87 -0.60 8.33 12.00
CA ARG A 87 0.82 8.00 12.18
C ARG A 87 1.35 7.69 10.80
N LEU A 88 2.16 8.59 10.23
CA LEU A 88 2.71 8.41 8.89
C LEU A 88 3.44 7.09 8.97
N GLN A 89 2.84 6.03 8.41
CA GLN A 89 3.49 4.74 8.35
C GLN A 89 4.67 4.97 7.43
N LEU A 90 5.86 5.10 8.02
CA LEU A 90 7.09 5.22 7.27
C LEU A 90 7.10 4.04 6.32
N LYS A 91 6.98 4.35 5.03
CA LYS A 91 7.00 3.33 4.00
C LYS A 91 8.31 2.59 4.16
N GLU A 92 8.20 1.30 4.45
CA GLU A 92 9.34 0.43 4.71
C GLU A 92 10.39 0.65 3.61
N TYR A 93 11.59 1.10 4.00
CA TYR A 93 12.66 1.36 3.04
C TYR A 93 13.00 0.04 2.37
N ARG A 94 12.74 -0.05 1.06
CA ARG A 94 13.25 -1.14 0.23
C ARG A 94 14.52 -0.65 -0.44
N PRO A 95 15.67 -1.30 -0.18
CA PRO A 95 16.88 -0.97 -0.91
C PRO A 95 16.63 -1.17 -2.41
N PRO A 96 17.21 -0.31 -3.27
CA PRO A 96 17.12 -0.50 -4.71
C PRO A 96 17.70 -1.87 -5.10
N ILE A 97 17.03 -2.57 -6.02
CA ILE A 97 17.52 -3.85 -6.53
C ILE A 97 18.77 -3.56 -7.36
N VAL A 98 19.95 -3.95 -6.86
CA VAL A 98 21.21 -3.80 -7.58
C VAL A 98 21.24 -4.86 -8.68
N GLN A 99 21.26 -4.41 -9.94
CA GLN A 99 21.42 -5.32 -11.07
C GLN A 99 22.88 -5.75 -11.18
N ALA A 100 23.12 -7.02 -11.50
CA ALA A 100 24.46 -7.50 -11.75
C ALA A 100 25.10 -6.76 -12.95
N PRO A 101 26.40 -6.41 -12.87
CA PRO A 101 27.09 -5.74 -13.97
C PRO A 101 27.14 -6.62 -15.21
N ARG A 102 27.09 -5.98 -16.38
CA ARG A 102 27.07 -6.62 -17.69
C ARG A 102 28.13 -6.02 -18.61
N ASN A 103 28.67 -6.84 -19.50
CA ASN A 103 29.65 -6.44 -20.52
C ASN A 103 30.76 -5.54 -19.94
N GLU A 104 30.89 -4.30 -20.42
CA GLU A 104 31.93 -3.34 -20.01
C GLU A 104 31.74 -2.80 -18.59
N ALA A 105 30.54 -2.96 -17.99
CA ALA A 105 30.31 -2.58 -16.59
C ALA A 105 31.00 -3.55 -15.61
N ILE A 106 31.54 -4.67 -16.11
CA ILE A 106 32.37 -5.58 -15.32
C ILE A 106 33.75 -4.93 -15.17
N GLY A 107 34.03 -4.36 -13.99
CA GLY A 107 35.28 -3.63 -13.74
C GLY A 107 36.54 -4.50 -13.62
N ALA A 108 36.43 -5.82 -13.77
CA ALA A 108 37.56 -6.74 -13.60
C ALA A 108 38.31 -6.97 -14.93
N PRO A 109 39.66 -6.94 -14.93
CA PRO A 109 40.45 -7.15 -16.15
C PRO A 109 40.47 -8.61 -16.63
N PHE A 110 40.34 -9.57 -15.71
CA PHE A 110 40.31 -11.00 -15.99
C PHE A 110 39.04 -11.63 -15.45
N ILE A 111 38.51 -12.62 -16.16
CA ILE A 111 37.26 -13.30 -15.81
C ILE A 111 37.38 -14.82 -16.03
N HIS A 112 36.48 -15.57 -15.40
CA HIS A 112 36.20 -16.97 -15.76
C HIS A 112 34.85 -17.07 -16.46
N ILE A 113 34.79 -17.78 -17.59
CA ILE A 113 33.56 -18.00 -18.35
C ILE A 113 32.99 -19.37 -17.99
N VAL A 114 31.67 -19.44 -17.78
CA VAL A 114 30.94 -20.70 -17.60
C VAL A 114 30.38 -21.16 -18.93
N ASN A 115 30.72 -22.38 -19.33
CA ASN A 115 30.21 -23.01 -20.55
C ASN A 115 28.74 -23.43 -20.38
N GLU A 116 28.07 -23.81 -21.48
CA GLU A 116 26.68 -24.30 -21.44
C GLU A 116 26.49 -25.54 -20.56
N GLU A 117 27.52 -26.39 -20.49
CA GLU A 117 27.59 -27.58 -19.63
C GLU A 117 27.78 -27.27 -18.15
N GLY A 118 28.03 -26.00 -17.79
CA GLY A 118 28.28 -25.57 -16.41
C GLY A 118 29.72 -25.75 -15.94
N SER A 119 30.63 -26.18 -16.81
CA SER A 119 32.07 -26.25 -16.53
C SER A 119 32.69 -24.85 -16.50
N LEU A 120 33.64 -24.63 -15.57
CA LEU A 120 34.37 -23.37 -15.43
C LEU A 120 35.54 -23.36 -16.42
N GLY A 121 35.55 -22.38 -17.32
CA GLY A 121 36.61 -22.18 -18.29
C GLY A 121 37.90 -21.57 -17.70
N PRO A 122 38.96 -21.48 -18.50
CA PRO A 122 40.22 -20.88 -18.08
C PRO A 122 40.06 -19.39 -17.76
N LYS A 123 41.08 -18.80 -17.14
CA LYS A 123 41.16 -17.37 -16.88
C LYS A 123 41.44 -16.64 -18.20
N ILE A 124 40.53 -15.75 -18.61
CA ILE A 124 40.59 -15.03 -19.90
C ILE A 124 40.49 -13.52 -19.61
N PRO A 125 41.18 -12.64 -20.36
CA PRO A 125 40.98 -11.19 -20.25
C PRO A 125 39.56 -10.78 -20.71
N LEU A 126 38.98 -9.77 -20.07
CA LEU A 126 37.60 -9.34 -20.36
C LEU A 126 37.39 -8.97 -21.84
N LEU A 127 38.37 -8.30 -22.46
CA LEU A 127 38.27 -7.85 -23.86
C LEU A 127 38.12 -9.02 -24.84
N ASP A 128 38.95 -10.06 -24.68
CA ASP A 128 38.91 -11.26 -25.51
C ASP A 128 37.57 -12.00 -25.36
N ALA A 129 37.04 -12.06 -24.14
CA ALA A 129 35.72 -12.62 -23.89
C ALA A 129 34.59 -11.83 -24.58
N LEU A 130 34.69 -10.49 -24.64
CA LEU A 130 33.70 -9.63 -25.30
C LEU A 130 33.75 -9.71 -26.84
N ASP A 131 34.88 -10.11 -27.40
CA ASP A 131 35.07 -10.28 -28.85
C ASP A 131 34.67 -11.69 -29.31
N THR A 132 34.50 -12.63 -28.37
CA THR A 132 34.12 -14.02 -28.67
C THR A 132 32.67 -14.15 -29.17
N PHE A 133 31.78 -13.21 -28.84
CA PHE A 133 30.35 -13.30 -29.16
C PHE A 133 29.81 -12.02 -29.80
N ASP A 134 28.75 -12.15 -30.59
CA ASP A 134 28.07 -11.00 -31.18
C ASP A 134 27.28 -10.22 -30.12
N ARG A 135 27.67 -8.96 -29.89
CA ARG A 135 27.04 -8.05 -28.91
C ARG A 135 25.56 -7.76 -29.19
N ASN A 136 25.11 -8.02 -30.42
CA ASN A 136 23.71 -7.86 -30.82
C ASN A 136 22.83 -9.02 -30.33
N GLU A 137 23.37 -10.23 -30.30
CA GLU A 137 22.64 -11.46 -30.00
C GLU A 137 22.82 -11.89 -28.55
N SER A 138 24.01 -11.68 -28.00
CA SER A 138 24.43 -12.18 -26.70
C SER A 138 25.10 -11.10 -25.85
N PHE A 139 25.12 -11.33 -24.54
CA PHE A 139 25.75 -10.43 -23.58
C PHE A 139 26.35 -11.22 -22.43
N LEU A 140 27.39 -10.64 -21.82
CA LEU A 140 28.10 -11.22 -20.69
C LEU A 140 27.53 -10.67 -19.37
N VAL A 141 27.22 -11.57 -18.43
CA VAL A 141 26.71 -11.21 -17.10
C VAL A 141 27.63 -11.77 -16.03
N GLN A 142 27.97 -10.94 -15.05
CA GLN A 142 28.65 -11.40 -13.86
C GLN A 142 27.68 -12.13 -12.93
N VAL A 143 27.92 -13.43 -12.72
CA VAL A 143 27.12 -14.27 -11.83
C VAL A 143 27.68 -14.25 -10.41
N ARG A 144 29.02 -14.31 -10.28
CA ARG A 144 29.72 -14.25 -8.99
C ARG A 144 30.74 -13.12 -9.01
N ALA A 145 30.78 -12.35 -7.93
CA ALA A 145 31.79 -11.33 -7.72
C ALA A 145 33.20 -11.90 -7.54
N ALA A 146 34.20 -11.08 -7.83
CA ALA A 146 35.59 -11.40 -7.57
C ALA A 146 35.80 -11.70 -6.08
N THR A 147 36.64 -12.67 -5.79
CA THR A 147 37.16 -12.96 -4.45
C THR A 147 38.67 -12.65 -4.45
N GLU A 148 39.30 -12.54 -3.27
CA GLU A 148 40.73 -12.20 -3.15
C GLU A 148 41.62 -13.04 -4.07
N ASP A 149 41.34 -14.34 -4.20
CA ASP A 149 42.15 -15.28 -4.99
C ASP A 149 41.56 -15.63 -6.36
N MET A 150 40.30 -15.31 -6.64
CA MET A 150 39.60 -15.74 -7.85
C MET A 150 38.93 -14.60 -8.62
N PRO A 151 39.19 -14.47 -9.93
CA PRO A 151 38.49 -13.49 -10.76
C PRO A 151 36.97 -13.79 -10.83
N PRO A 152 36.15 -12.80 -11.19
CA PRO A 152 34.70 -12.97 -11.22
C PRO A 152 34.28 -14.04 -12.24
N ILE A 153 33.17 -14.69 -11.94
CA ILE A 153 32.60 -15.74 -12.78
C ILE A 153 31.48 -15.12 -13.61
N CYS A 154 31.63 -15.21 -14.91
CA CYS A 154 30.74 -14.64 -15.90
C CYS A 154 30.07 -15.74 -16.73
N LYS A 155 28.83 -15.47 -17.16
CA LYS A 155 28.07 -16.35 -18.06
C LYS A 155 27.57 -15.55 -19.25
N ILE A 156 27.67 -16.15 -20.43
CA ILE A 156 27.14 -15.58 -21.67
C ILE A 156 25.65 -15.94 -21.74
N HIS A 157 24.81 -14.96 -22.04
CA HIS A 157 23.37 -15.12 -22.16
C HIS A 157 22.86 -14.60 -23.50
N ASN A 158 21.98 -15.36 -24.14
CA ASN A 158 21.26 -14.94 -25.33
C ASN A 158 20.21 -13.86 -24.97
N LYS A 159 20.25 -12.73 -25.67
CA LYS A 159 19.35 -11.59 -25.45
C LYS A 159 17.88 -11.95 -25.70
N LYS A 160 17.61 -12.72 -26.76
CA LYS A 160 16.25 -13.13 -27.15
C LYS A 160 15.60 -14.02 -26.08
N GLU A 161 16.33 -15.00 -25.56
CA GLU A 161 15.84 -15.91 -24.52
C GLU A 161 15.63 -15.19 -23.19
N HIS A 162 16.61 -14.37 -22.80
CA HIS A 162 16.52 -13.60 -21.56
C HIS A 162 15.31 -12.65 -21.58
N GLN A 163 15.04 -11.97 -22.71
CA GLN A 163 13.82 -11.14 -22.84
C GLN A 163 12.53 -11.94 -22.74
N LYS A 164 12.48 -13.15 -23.32
CA LYS A 164 11.32 -14.04 -23.20
C LYS A 164 11.12 -14.46 -21.74
N ALA A 165 12.19 -14.88 -21.06
CA ALA A 165 12.16 -15.26 -19.65
C ALA A 165 11.70 -14.10 -18.76
N GLN A 166 12.22 -12.89 -18.97
CA GLN A 166 11.79 -11.68 -18.26
C GLN A 166 10.31 -11.39 -18.49
N LYS A 167 9.83 -11.44 -19.75
CA LYS A 167 8.41 -11.23 -20.07
C LYS A 167 7.51 -12.27 -19.39
N LEU A 168 7.92 -13.54 -19.33
CA LEU A 168 7.19 -14.59 -18.64
C LEU A 168 7.16 -14.36 -17.13
N PHE A 169 8.30 -14.00 -16.54
CA PHE A 169 8.40 -13.66 -15.12
C PHE A 169 7.51 -12.46 -14.77
N GLU A 170 7.54 -11.39 -15.58
CA GLU A 170 6.67 -10.23 -15.39
C GLU A 170 5.19 -10.59 -15.50
N LYS A 171 4.81 -11.43 -16.47
CA LYS A 171 3.42 -11.91 -16.62
C LYS A 171 2.99 -12.72 -15.40
N ALA A 172 3.84 -13.63 -14.91
CA ALA A 172 3.57 -14.41 -13.70
C ALA A 172 3.47 -13.52 -12.46
N ALA A 173 4.37 -12.54 -12.31
CA ALA A 173 4.34 -11.59 -11.20
C ALA A 173 3.07 -10.71 -11.23
N ARG A 174 2.61 -10.29 -12.41
CA ARG A 174 1.35 -9.56 -12.58
C ARG A 174 0.13 -10.42 -12.26
N ALA A 175 0.13 -11.69 -12.67
CA ALA A 175 -0.94 -12.63 -12.38
C ALA A 175 -1.06 -12.93 -10.86
N ASN A 176 0.08 -13.04 -10.16
CA ASN A 176 0.12 -13.31 -8.73
C ASN A 176 -0.21 -12.09 -7.86
N LYS A 177 -0.22 -10.88 -8.43
CA LYS A 177 -0.54 -9.65 -7.69
C LYS A 177 -2.05 -9.51 -7.53
N SER A 178 -2.62 -10.25 -6.58
CA SER A 178 -4.02 -10.07 -6.18
C SER A 178 -4.22 -8.64 -5.68
N SER A 179 -5.01 -7.83 -6.38
CA SER A 179 -5.31 -6.48 -5.93
C SER A 179 -6.25 -6.53 -4.72
N THR A 180 -5.87 -5.85 -3.64
CA THR A 180 -6.77 -5.60 -2.52
C THR A 180 -7.73 -4.47 -2.91
N LYS A 181 -9.04 -4.71 -2.79
CA LYS A 181 -10.09 -3.71 -3.00
C LYS A 181 -10.78 -3.44 -1.68
N GLN A 182 -11.23 -2.20 -1.49
CA GLN A 182 -11.97 -1.80 -0.30
C GLN A 182 -13.40 -1.44 -0.68
N VAL A 183 -14.36 -1.92 0.11
CA VAL A 183 -15.79 -1.56 -0.01
C VAL A 183 -16.21 -0.92 1.30
N GLU A 184 -16.59 0.35 1.25
CA GLU A 184 -17.09 1.09 2.40
C GLU A 184 -18.62 1.08 2.40
N LEU A 185 -19.18 0.77 3.57
CA LEU A 185 -20.62 0.70 3.83
C LEU A 185 -20.96 1.59 5.03
N ASN A 186 -22.14 2.20 4.99
CA ASN A 186 -22.67 2.92 6.15
C ASN A 186 -23.60 2.01 6.95
N TRP A 187 -23.64 2.15 8.27
CA TRP A 187 -24.58 1.38 9.10
C TRP A 187 -26.05 1.72 8.81
N ALA A 188 -26.36 3.02 8.65
CA ALA A 188 -27.68 3.51 8.25
C ALA A 188 -27.74 3.71 6.72
N ILE A 189 -27.56 2.63 5.96
CA ILE A 189 -27.62 2.61 4.49
C ILE A 189 -29.06 2.40 4.01
N ASP A 190 -29.40 2.95 2.85
CA ASP A 190 -30.67 2.70 2.18
C ASP A 190 -30.69 1.30 1.54
N ALA A 191 -31.86 0.68 1.41
CA ALA A 191 -31.99 -0.65 0.82
C ALA A 191 -31.47 -0.70 -0.64
N HIS A 192 -31.70 0.36 -1.42
CA HIS A 192 -31.22 0.43 -2.80
C HIS A 192 -29.69 0.52 -2.86
N ASP A 193 -29.10 1.42 -2.06
CA ASP A 193 -27.64 1.59 -1.96
C ASP A 193 -26.94 0.32 -1.47
N LEU A 194 -27.55 -0.37 -0.49
CA LEU A 194 -27.07 -1.65 0.01
C LEU A 194 -26.98 -2.67 -1.12
N SER A 195 -28.04 -2.81 -1.93
CA SER A 195 -28.05 -3.75 -3.05
C SER A 195 -26.92 -3.47 -4.07
N HIS A 196 -26.64 -2.20 -4.36
CA HIS A 196 -25.55 -1.80 -5.25
C HIS A 196 -24.17 -2.17 -4.70
N ARG A 197 -23.97 -1.97 -3.39
CA ARG A 197 -22.70 -2.33 -2.73
C ARG A 197 -22.51 -3.83 -2.61
N LEU A 198 -23.56 -4.60 -2.36
CA LEU A 198 -23.52 -6.06 -2.37
C LEU A 198 -23.17 -6.60 -3.77
N LYS A 199 -23.77 -6.05 -4.84
CA LYS A 199 -23.39 -6.39 -6.23
C LYS A 199 -21.94 -6.04 -6.52
N GLN A 200 -21.45 -4.91 -6.01
CA GLN A 200 -20.05 -4.52 -6.14
C GLN A 200 -19.11 -5.51 -5.41
N LEU A 201 -19.48 -5.90 -4.19
CA LEU A 201 -18.76 -6.90 -3.40
C LEU A 201 -18.70 -8.25 -4.13
N GLN A 202 -19.83 -8.73 -4.63
CA GLN A 202 -19.93 -9.97 -5.39
C GLN A 202 -18.99 -9.94 -6.62
N LYS A 203 -19.04 -8.86 -7.42
CA LYS A 203 -18.16 -8.68 -8.59
C LYS A 203 -16.67 -8.70 -8.24
N PHE A 204 -16.29 -8.22 -7.05
CA PHE A 204 -14.89 -8.27 -6.61
C PHE A 204 -14.47 -9.67 -6.16
N LEU A 205 -15.36 -10.40 -5.48
CA LEU A 205 -15.11 -11.78 -5.08
C LEU A 205 -15.06 -12.72 -6.29
N GLU A 206 -15.91 -12.51 -7.30
CA GLU A 206 -15.88 -13.26 -8.57
C GLU A 206 -14.55 -13.12 -9.31
N LYS A 207 -13.90 -11.96 -9.22
CA LYS A 207 -12.59 -11.66 -9.83
C LYS A 207 -11.40 -12.08 -8.96
N ASP A 208 -11.63 -12.88 -7.93
CA ASP A 208 -10.61 -13.35 -6.97
C ASP A 208 -9.81 -12.21 -6.31
N HIS A 209 -10.43 -11.04 -6.13
CA HIS A 209 -9.81 -9.96 -5.38
C HIS A 209 -9.94 -10.18 -3.88
N LYS A 210 -8.93 -9.74 -3.12
CA LYS A 210 -9.02 -9.65 -1.66
C LYS A 210 -9.85 -8.41 -1.34
N VAL A 211 -10.97 -8.56 -0.62
CA VAL A 211 -11.86 -7.43 -0.34
C VAL A 211 -11.83 -7.09 1.15
N GLU A 212 -11.50 -5.84 1.46
CA GLU A 212 -11.62 -5.26 2.79
C GLU A 212 -12.96 -4.52 2.87
N ILE A 213 -13.83 -4.97 3.75
CA ILE A 213 -15.17 -4.40 3.93
C ILE A 213 -15.13 -3.57 5.20
N VAL A 214 -15.48 -2.29 5.08
CA VAL A 214 -15.43 -1.34 6.19
C VAL A 214 -16.83 -0.77 6.39
N LEU A 215 -17.45 -1.11 7.52
CA LEU A 215 -18.70 -0.52 7.97
C LEU A 215 -18.39 0.65 8.90
N THR A 216 -18.91 1.83 8.58
CA THR A 216 -18.71 3.06 9.37
C THR A 216 -20.02 3.79 9.59
N THR A 217 -20.05 4.69 10.57
CA THR A 217 -21.14 5.66 10.70
C THR A 217 -20.75 6.98 10.03
N LYS A 218 -21.65 7.57 9.25
CA LYS A 218 -21.44 8.91 8.68
C LYS A 218 -21.74 9.97 9.75
N ARG A 219 -20.75 10.85 10.03
CA ARG A 219 -20.76 11.91 11.07
C ARG A 219 -21.96 12.89 11.08
N ARG A 220 -22.85 12.87 10.09
CA ARG A 220 -24.02 13.76 9.97
C ARG A 220 -25.31 13.04 9.58
N LYS A 221 -25.32 11.71 9.63
CA LYS A 221 -26.53 10.90 9.41
C LYS A 221 -27.07 10.42 10.75
N ARG A 222 -28.32 9.93 10.73
CA ARG A 222 -28.96 9.27 11.87
C ARG A 222 -28.07 8.17 12.45
N ASN A 223 -28.11 8.02 13.77
CA ASN A 223 -27.47 6.89 14.42
C ASN A 223 -28.20 5.60 14.02
N PRO A 224 -27.46 4.54 13.70
CA PRO A 224 -28.06 3.27 13.31
C PRO A 224 -28.70 2.61 14.52
N THR A 225 -29.85 1.96 14.32
CA THR A 225 -30.49 1.16 15.36
C THR A 225 -29.86 -0.24 15.39
N VAL A 226 -29.82 -0.89 16.56
CA VAL A 226 -29.30 -2.27 16.72
C VAL A 226 -29.84 -3.28 15.70
N PRO A 227 -31.15 -3.33 15.35
CA PRO A 227 -31.65 -4.29 14.34
C PRO A 227 -31.10 -4.00 12.95
N GLU A 228 -30.92 -2.74 12.56
CA GLU A 228 -30.39 -2.37 11.25
C GLU A 228 -28.92 -2.81 11.11
N ILE A 229 -28.14 -2.62 12.18
CA ILE A 229 -26.74 -3.06 12.25
C ILE A 229 -26.66 -4.57 11.98
N LYS A 230 -27.51 -5.36 12.66
CA LYS A 230 -27.55 -6.82 12.49
C LYS A 230 -27.94 -7.20 11.07
N HIS A 231 -28.95 -6.55 10.50
CA HIS A 231 -29.42 -6.83 9.15
C HIS A 231 -28.36 -6.57 8.08
N VAL A 232 -27.63 -5.45 8.20
CA VAL A 232 -26.53 -5.12 7.27
C VAL A 232 -25.41 -6.14 7.37
N VAL A 233 -25.02 -6.53 8.59
CA VAL A 233 -23.98 -7.55 8.79
C VAL A 233 -24.40 -8.88 8.19
N GLN A 234 -25.60 -9.37 8.49
CA GLN A 234 -26.14 -10.62 7.95
C GLN A 234 -26.14 -10.61 6.42
N SER A 235 -26.69 -9.56 5.81
CA SER A 235 -26.74 -9.43 4.35
C SER A 235 -25.35 -9.50 3.71
N VAL A 236 -24.34 -8.88 4.33
CA VAL A 236 -22.96 -8.98 3.83
C VAL A 236 -22.40 -10.39 4.00
N LEU A 237 -22.63 -11.05 5.14
CA LEU A 237 -22.19 -12.43 5.37
C LEU A 237 -22.83 -13.40 4.37
N ASP A 238 -24.13 -13.27 4.12
CA ASP A 238 -24.85 -14.12 3.18
C ASP A 238 -24.29 -13.97 1.75
N THR A 239 -23.97 -12.74 1.32
CA THR A 239 -23.34 -12.54 0.00
C THR A 239 -21.93 -13.11 -0.08
N ILE A 240 -21.16 -13.07 1.01
CA ILE A 240 -19.83 -13.67 1.07
C ILE A 240 -19.93 -15.19 0.98
N GLN A 241 -20.89 -15.77 1.70
CA GLN A 241 -21.15 -17.21 1.68
C GLN A 241 -21.65 -17.68 0.32
N ALA A 242 -22.58 -16.94 -0.30
CA ALA A 242 -23.08 -17.22 -1.65
C ALA A 242 -21.97 -17.18 -2.71
N ALA A 243 -20.99 -16.27 -2.55
CA ALA A 243 -19.82 -16.20 -3.44
C ALA A 243 -18.75 -17.29 -3.15
N GLY A 244 -18.92 -18.11 -2.10
CA GLY A 244 -17.96 -19.13 -1.68
C GLY A 244 -16.68 -18.54 -1.07
N ALA A 245 -16.77 -17.36 -0.47
CA ALA A 245 -15.65 -16.72 0.21
C ALA A 245 -15.66 -17.00 1.72
N ARG A 246 -14.47 -17.03 2.33
CA ARG A 246 -14.31 -17.14 3.79
C ARG A 246 -13.67 -15.86 4.32
N GLN A 247 -14.04 -15.50 5.54
CA GLN A 247 -13.33 -14.46 6.29
C GLN A 247 -11.91 -14.95 6.55
N THR A 248 -10.93 -14.15 6.15
CA THR A 248 -9.51 -14.46 6.34
C THR A 248 -8.99 -13.90 7.67
N LYS A 249 -9.58 -12.79 8.11
CA LYS A 249 -9.27 -12.15 9.39
C LYS A 249 -10.53 -12.06 10.22
N GLU A 250 -10.38 -12.21 11.52
CA GLU A 250 -11.43 -11.90 12.49
C GLU A 250 -11.90 -10.46 12.30
N PRO A 251 -13.20 -10.18 12.52
CA PRO A 251 -13.72 -8.85 12.40
C PRO A 251 -13.09 -7.93 13.47
N GLU A 252 -12.37 -6.92 13.02
CA GLU A 252 -11.77 -5.90 13.88
C GLU A 252 -12.78 -4.74 14.06
N GLY A 253 -13.19 -4.47 15.30
CA GLY A 253 -13.92 -3.24 15.66
C GLY A 253 -15.17 -3.45 16.50
N GLU A 254 -15.86 -2.34 16.78
CA GLU A 254 -17.08 -2.29 17.59
C GLU A 254 -18.31 -2.10 16.70
N LEU A 255 -19.34 -2.92 16.93
CA LEU A 255 -20.63 -2.78 16.26
C LEU A 255 -21.22 -1.39 16.51
N GLY A 256 -21.64 -0.71 15.44
CA GLY A 256 -22.24 0.64 15.49
C GLY A 256 -21.24 1.80 15.38
N LYS A 257 -19.94 1.60 15.62
CA LYS A 257 -18.89 2.61 15.36
C LYS A 257 -18.18 2.32 14.05
N GLN A 258 -17.30 1.31 14.07
CA GLN A 258 -16.54 0.88 12.91
C GLN A 258 -16.29 -0.62 13.00
N LEU A 259 -16.61 -1.34 11.93
CA LEU A 259 -16.33 -2.78 11.80
C LEU A 259 -15.56 -3.00 10.50
N LYS A 260 -14.47 -3.77 10.59
CA LYS A 260 -13.65 -4.14 9.44
C LYS A 260 -13.53 -5.65 9.38
N PHE A 261 -13.75 -6.24 8.22
CA PHE A 261 -13.39 -7.63 7.99
C PHE A 261 -12.88 -7.82 6.57
N VAL A 262 -12.01 -8.81 6.41
CA VAL A 262 -11.35 -9.10 5.15
C VAL A 262 -11.85 -10.44 4.63
N ALA A 263 -12.47 -10.39 3.46
CA ALA A 263 -12.96 -11.57 2.77
C ALA A 263 -12.05 -11.92 1.59
N LYS A 264 -11.83 -13.22 1.39
CA LYS A 264 -11.17 -13.76 0.21
C LYS A 264 -11.94 -14.99 -0.26
N ARG A 265 -12.13 -15.12 -1.56
CA ARG A 265 -12.68 -16.35 -2.14
C ARG A 265 -11.72 -17.50 -1.85
N THR A 266 -12.23 -18.57 -1.24
CA THR A 266 -11.44 -19.80 -1.16
C THR A 266 -11.53 -20.46 -2.51
N LYS A 267 -10.41 -20.76 -3.16
CA LYS A 267 -10.44 -21.61 -4.35
C LYS A 267 -10.93 -22.97 -3.86
N GLN A 268 -12.17 -23.33 -4.15
CA GLN A 268 -12.53 -24.73 -4.15
C GLN A 268 -11.62 -25.39 -5.19
N VAL A 269 -10.84 -26.38 -4.79
CA VAL A 269 -10.16 -27.26 -5.75
C VAL A 269 -11.27 -27.83 -6.65
N PRO A 270 -11.24 -27.63 -7.97
CA PRO A 270 -12.26 -28.19 -8.85
C PRO A 270 -12.05 -29.71 -8.90
N GLY A 271 -12.71 -30.41 -7.98
CA GLY A 271 -12.52 -31.83 -7.74
C GLY A 271 -13.31 -32.31 -6.53
N GLN A 272 -14.57 -31.91 -6.41
CA GLN A 272 -15.64 -32.58 -5.66
C GLN A 272 -16.94 -31.83 -5.92
N GLN A 273 -17.60 -32.17 -7.02
CA GLN A 273 -19.00 -31.83 -7.23
C GLN A 273 -19.86 -32.99 -6.72
N LYS A 274 -20.85 -32.63 -5.89
CA LYS A 274 -22.14 -33.31 -5.66
C LYS A 274 -22.17 -34.56 -4.76
N THR A 275 -22.39 -34.33 -3.47
CA THR A 275 -23.37 -35.08 -2.65
C THR A 275 -23.95 -34.10 -1.63
N GLY A 276 -25.23 -33.78 -1.77
CA GLY A 276 -25.89 -32.76 -0.92
C GLY A 276 -27.20 -32.23 -1.46
N GLU A 277 -27.71 -32.80 -2.55
CA GLU A 277 -29.05 -32.53 -3.09
C GLU A 277 -29.85 -33.85 -3.18
N GLN A 278 -29.70 -34.71 -2.17
CA GLN A 278 -30.54 -35.87 -1.86
C GLN A 278 -30.50 -36.08 -0.34
N ALA A 279 -31.08 -35.14 0.40
CA ALA A 279 -31.34 -35.27 1.85
C ALA A 279 -32.54 -34.40 2.26
N LYS A 280 -33.51 -34.25 1.34
CA LYS A 280 -34.78 -33.55 1.58
C LYS A 280 -36.00 -34.30 1.02
N SER A 281 -35.85 -35.56 0.59
CA SER A 281 -36.98 -36.43 0.20
C SER A 281 -37.31 -37.52 1.23
N ASP A 282 -36.48 -37.70 2.27
CA ASP A 282 -36.57 -38.88 3.14
C ASP A 282 -37.04 -38.57 4.57
N ILE A 283 -37.46 -37.32 4.85
CA ILE A 283 -38.00 -36.91 6.15
C ILE A 283 -39.54 -37.02 6.20
N ASP A 284 -40.21 -37.04 5.04
CA ASP A 284 -41.69 -37.11 4.99
C ASP A 284 -42.24 -38.55 4.91
N ALA A 285 -41.39 -39.58 4.88
CA ALA A 285 -41.80 -40.99 4.80
C ALA A 285 -41.73 -41.76 6.14
N LYS A 286 -41.52 -41.09 7.27
CA LYS A 286 -41.44 -41.72 8.61
C LYS A 286 -42.44 -41.16 9.63
N ALA A 287 -43.50 -40.51 9.17
CA ALA A 287 -44.56 -39.97 10.01
C ALA A 287 -45.91 -40.72 9.92
N GLU A 288 -46.03 -41.77 9.10
CA GLU A 288 -47.29 -42.54 8.95
C GLU A 288 -47.27 -43.95 9.58
N GLU A 289 -46.16 -44.38 10.19
CA GLU A 289 -46.07 -45.67 10.90
C GLU A 289 -45.96 -45.46 12.42
N ASN A 290 -46.88 -44.68 13.01
CA ASN A 290 -47.06 -44.61 14.47
C ASN A 290 -48.48 -44.16 14.91
N THR A 291 -49.48 -44.30 14.03
CA THR A 291 -50.88 -44.00 14.34
C THR A 291 -51.80 -45.22 14.45
N GLU A 292 -51.26 -46.45 14.40
CA GLU A 292 -52.06 -47.69 14.51
C GLU A 292 -51.81 -48.52 15.80
N ALA A 293 -51.08 -47.99 16.78
CA ALA A 293 -50.86 -48.67 18.07
C ALA A 293 -51.70 -48.07 19.23
N LYS A 294 -52.91 -47.58 18.96
CA LYS A 294 -53.81 -47.08 20.02
C LYS A 294 -55.29 -47.29 19.71
N GLN A 295 -55.69 -48.53 19.45
CA GLN A 295 -57.10 -48.96 19.46
C GLN A 295 -57.18 -50.49 19.56
N GLU A 296 -56.72 -51.06 20.68
CA GLU A 296 -57.08 -52.44 21.10
C GLU A 296 -56.62 -52.60 22.56
N GLY A 297 -57.51 -52.26 23.49
CA GLY A 297 -57.23 -52.25 24.92
C GLY A 297 -58.39 -51.66 25.72
N GLU A 298 -59.62 -51.91 25.28
CA GLU A 298 -60.83 -51.70 26.07
C GLU A 298 -61.83 -52.80 25.67
N ASN A 299 -61.65 -53.96 26.28
CA ASN A 299 -62.68 -54.95 26.63
C ASN A 299 -62.05 -55.97 27.59
#